data_AF-A0A355X3X2-F1
#
_entry.id   AF-A0A355X3X2-F1
#
_cell.length_a   1.000
_cell.length_b   1.000
_cell.length_c   1.000
_cell.angle_alpha   90.00
_cell.angle_beta   90.00
_cell.angle_gamma   90.00
#
_symmetry.space_group_name_H-M   'P 1'
#
loop_
_entity.id
_entity.type
_entity.pdbx_description
1 polymer ?
#
loop_
_entity_poly.entity_id
_entity_poly.type
_entity_poly.pdbx_seq_one_letter_code
_entity_poly.pdbx_strand_id
1 'polypeptide(L)' 'MSVPYVICLNILDDKNVEDLKVSGKVVIQLINTDADVSPKEKIVKKSEKTGLFNALDLGAVWLERALK' A
#
# COMPACT_ATOMS: atom_id res chain seq x y z
N MET A 1 -15.41 -15.60 -6.08
CA MET A 1 -14.83 -14.26 -6.24
C MET A 1 -13.37 -14.36 -5.83
N SER A 2 -12.44 -14.29 -6.78
CA SER A 2 -11.02 -14.16 -6.46
C SER A 2 -10.71 -12.67 -6.40
N VAL A 3 -9.95 -12.22 -5.40
CA VAL A 3 -9.56 -10.81 -5.24
C VAL A 3 -8.16 -10.69 -5.85
N PRO A 4 -7.99 -10.38 -7.16
CA PRO A 4 -6.72 -10.59 -7.85
C PRO A 4 -5.58 -9.70 -7.34
N TYR A 5 -5.91 -8.55 -6.74
CA TYR A 5 -4.93 -7.61 -6.21
C TYR A 5 -5.39 -7.02 -4.87
N VAL A 6 -4.43 -6.72 -4.02
CA VAL A 6 -4.63 -5.99 -2.75
C VAL A 6 -3.59 -4.89 -2.58
N ILE A 7 -3.95 -3.85 -1.84
CA ILE A 7 -3.01 -2.81 -1.40
C ILE A 7 -2.58 -3.11 0.03
N CYS A 8 -1.27 -3.18 0.26
CA CYS A 8 -0.67 -3.23 1.58
C CYS A 8 -0.05 -1.87 1.92
N LEU A 9 -0.40 -1.34 3.09
CA LEU A 9 0.11 -0.09 3.65
C LEU A 9 0.90 -0.43 4.91
N ASN A 10 2.18 -0.08 4.94
CA ASN A 10 3.05 -0.30 6.08
C ASN A 10 3.64 1.02 6.57
N ILE A 11 3.30 1.43 7.79
CA ILE A 11 3.84 2.63 8.42
C ILE A 11 5.27 2.32 8.88
N LEU A 12 6.25 3.05 8.35
CA LEU A 12 7.66 2.91 8.71
C LEU A 12 8.07 3.84 9.86
N ASP A 13 7.41 4.98 9.96
CA ASP A 13 7.73 6.03 10.91
C ASP A 13 6.46 6.81 11.26
N ASP A 14 6.45 7.39 12.45
CA ASP A 14 5.39 8.21 12.99
C ASP A 14 5.94 9.40 13.77
N LYS A 15 5.10 10.42 13.93
CA LYS A 15 5.42 11.63 14.67
C LYS A 15 4.28 11.99 15.61
N ASN A 16 4.61 12.51 16.79
CA ASN A 16 3.61 13.08 17.69
C ASN A 16 3.34 14.54 17.30
N VAL A 17 2.06 14.87 17.09
CA VAL A 17 1.57 16.22 16.83
C VAL A 17 0.43 16.45 17.79
N GLU A 18 0.59 17.39 18.73
CA GLU A 18 -0.49 17.79 19.65
C GLU A 18 -1.13 16.59 20.37
N ASP A 19 -0.29 15.71 20.93
CA ASP A 19 -0.67 14.46 21.61
C ASP A 19 -1.19 13.33 20.69
N LEU A 20 -1.26 13.55 19.37
CA LEU A 20 -1.69 12.55 18.40
C LEU A 20 -0.50 11.91 17.66
N LYS A 21 -0.53 10.58 17.57
CA LYS A 21 0.44 9.79 16.81
C LYS A 21 0.06 9.78 15.33
N VAL A 22 0.79 10.54 14.52
CA VAL A 22 0.53 10.74 13.08
C VAL A 22 1.54 9.98 12.24
N SER A 23 1.10 9.27 11.20
CA SER A 23 1.99 8.58 10.26
C SER A 23 2.95 9.56 9.57
N GLY A 24 4.25 9.27 9.65
CA GLY A 24 5.31 9.99 8.95
C GLY A 24 5.53 9.39 7.56
N LYS A 25 6.24 8.26 7.50
CA LYS A 25 6.53 7.56 6.24
C LYS A 25 5.71 6.28 6.14
N VAL A 26 5.07 6.07 4.99
CA VAL A 26 4.25 4.89 4.69
C VAL A 26 4.72 4.26 3.39
N VAL A 27 5.05 2.97 3.45
CA VAL A 27 5.28 2.13 2.28
C VAL A 27 3.94 1.64 1.78
N ILE A 28 3.73 1.75 0.48
CA ILE A 28 2.58 1.19 -0.21
C ILE A 28 3.03 0.14 -1.22
N GLN A 29 2.34 -1.00 -1.23
CA GLN A 29 2.58 -2.11 -2.14
C GLN A 29 1.28 -2.58 -2.79
N LEU A 30 1.28 -2.73 -4.11
CA LEU A 30 0.25 -3.47 -4.85
C LEU A 30 0.70 -4.92 -4.93
N ILE A 31 -0.09 -5.83 -4.38
CA ILE A 31 0.24 -7.24 -4.23
C ILE A 31 -0.74 -8.08 -5.05
N ASN A 32 -0.22 -8.95 -5.91
CA ASN A 32 -0.97 -10.01 -6.56
C ASN A 32 -1.25 -11.13 -5.55
N THR A 33 -2.51 -11.52 -5.42
CA THR A 33 -2.95 -12.52 -4.44
C THR A 33 -2.86 -13.96 -4.94
N ASP A 34 -2.53 -14.15 -6.22
CA ASP A 34 -2.38 -15.47 -6.82
C ASP A 34 -1.39 -16.31 -6.00
N ALA A 35 -1.82 -17.54 -5.66
CA ALA A 35 -1.05 -18.45 -4.83
C ALA A 35 0.17 -19.03 -5.58
N ASP A 36 0.10 -19.11 -6.91
CA ASP A 36 1.11 -19.71 -7.79
C ASP A 36 2.28 -18.76 -8.08
N VAL A 37 2.09 -17.46 -7.86
CA VAL A 37 3.12 -16.44 -8.10
C VAL A 37 4.16 -16.46 -6.97
N SER A 38 5.45 -16.41 -7.33
CA SER A 38 6.52 -16.40 -6.34
C SER A 38 6.44 -15.15 -5.43
N PRO A 39 6.81 -15.23 -4.14
CA PRO A 39 6.64 -14.11 -3.19
C PRO A 39 7.29 -12.79 -3.64
N LYS A 40 8.38 -12.86 -4.41
CA LYS A 40 9.05 -11.69 -4.96
C LYS A 40 8.26 -11.05 -6.11
N GLU A 41 7.61 -11.88 -6.91
CA GLU A 41 6.80 -11.45 -8.05
C GLU A 41 5.38 -11.02 -7.65
N LYS A 42 4.93 -11.38 -6.44
CA LYS A 42 3.65 -10.90 -5.90
C LYS A 42 3.64 -9.37 -5.75
N ILE A 43 4.78 -8.71 -5.54
CA ILE A 43 4.84 -7.25 -5.44
C ILE A 43 4.90 -6.64 -6.84
N VAL A 44 3.75 -6.20 -7.34
CA VAL A 44 3.61 -5.61 -8.67
C VAL A 44 4.11 -4.16 -8.69
N LYS A 45 3.80 -3.40 -7.64
CA LYS A 45 4.25 -2.01 -7.47
C LYS A 45 4.60 -1.75 -6.02
N LYS A 46 5.60 -0.90 -5.80
CA LYS A 46 6.01 -0.42 -4.47
C LYS A 46 6.35 1.06 -4.56
N SER A 47 5.93 1.83 -3.57
CA SER A 47 6.34 3.23 -3.40
C SER A 47 6.37 3.61 -1.93
N GLU A 48 6.99 4.73 -1.63
CA GLU A 48 7.02 5.34 -0.31
C GLU A 48 6.34 6.71 -0.40
N LYS A 49 5.50 7.02 0.58
CA LYS A 49 4.78 8.29 0.68
C LYS A 49 4.86 8.85 2.08
N THR A 50 4.83 10.17 2.17
CA THR A 50 4.73 10.88 3.44
C THR A 50 3.26 11.04 3.80
N GLY A 51 2.86 10.45 4.92
CA GLY A 51 1.49 10.45 5.43
C GLY A 51 0.62 9.33 4.85
N LEU A 52 -0.29 8.83 5.68
CA LEU A 52 -1.21 7.73 5.35
C LEU A 52 -2.17 8.08 4.22
N PHE A 53 -2.76 9.29 4.23
CA PHE A 53 -3.73 9.69 3.21
C PHE A 53 -3.11 9.74 1.80
N ASN A 54 -1.92 10.32 1.66
CA ASN A 54 -1.20 10.34 0.39
C ASN A 54 -0.88 8.93 -0.12
N ALA A 55 -0.57 7.99 0.79
CA ALA A 55 -0.37 6.59 0.43
C ALA A 55 -1.69 5.95 -0.01
N LEU A 56 -2.79 6.22 0.70
CA LEU A 56 -4.12 5.71 0.41
C LEU A 56 -4.63 6.16 -0.96
N ASP A 57 -4.52 7.44 -1.30
CA ASP A 57 -4.94 7.99 -2.59
C ASP A 57 -4.23 7.30 -3.76
N LEU A 58 -2.91 7.12 -3.63
CA LEU A 58 -2.13 6.39 -4.64
C LEU A 58 -2.58 4.92 -4.74
N GLY A 59 -2.85 4.29 -3.59
CA GLY A 59 -3.29 2.90 -3.51
C GLY A 59 -4.63 2.67 -4.17
N ALA A 60 -5.60 3.56 -3.93
CA ALA A 60 -6.92 3.50 -4.55
C ALA A 60 -6.79 3.55 -6.08
N VAL A 61 -5.99 4.48 -6.62
CA VAL A 61 -5.75 4.59 -8.07
C VAL A 61 -5.07 3.34 -8.64
N TRP A 62 -4.07 2.79 -7.94
CA TRP A 62 -3.40 1.57 -8.38
C TRP A 62 -4.32 0.36 -8.40
N LEU A 63 -5.10 0.19 -7.33
CA LEU A 63 -6.04 -0.91 -7.21
C LEU A 63 -7.13 -0.81 -8.26
N GLU A 64 -7.74 0.36 -8.42
CA GLU A 64 -8.77 0.58 -9.45
C GLU A 64 -8.26 0.26 -10.86
N ARG A 65 -7.02 0.67 -11.18
CA ARG A 65 -6.41 0.36 -12.48
C ARG A 65 -6.03 -1.11 -12.66
N ALA A 66 -5.76 -1.84 -11.59
CA ALA A 66 -5.41 -3.26 -11.63
C ALA A 66 -6.64 -4.17 -11.67
N LEU A 67 -7.80 -3.67 -11.24
CA LEU A 67 -9.09 -4.37 -11.26
C LEU A 67 -9.93 -4.08 -12.52
N LYS A 68 -9.49 -3.13 -13.35
CA LYS A 68 -9.99 -2.89 -14.71
C LYS A 68 -9.30 -3.83 -15.69
#